data_AF-X1J0Y2-F1
#
_entry.id   AF-X1J0Y2-F1
#
_cell.length_a   1.000
_cell.length_b   1.000
_cell.length_c   1.000
_cell.angle_alpha   90.00
_cell.angle_beta   90.00
_cell.angle_gamma   90.00
#
_symmetry.space_group_name_H-M   'P 1'
#
loop_
_entity.id
_entity.type
_entity.pdbx_description
1 polymer ?
#
loop_
_entity_poly.entity_id
_entity_poly.type
_entity_poly.pdbx_seq_one_letter_code
_entity_poly.pdbx_strand_id
1 'polypeptide(L)'
;LLLSALILFGLEWAVERMVSRDTEVWAMRLNIFMRLFVAPLSVLLAPLGISDQRGEFDEVAVSVTEDDLKTLVDTSEEEGGIEHDERRMIFSIFQFGDTLTREIMVPRIDVLTIDVHTSLPDAVDAFLQSGHSRLPVHEDTIDNILGLLYAKDLLRVWREGNHLDSLRDLLRPAYFVPEAKKIDELLTDMQSQHIHMAVVVDEYGGMAGLVTLEDIIEEIFGEIQDEYDQAEQSPYHVTKDGD
;
A
#
# COMPACT_ATOMS: atom_id res chain seq x y z
N LEU A 1 -13.05 -60.70 21.20
CA LEU A 1 -11.85 -59.84 21.12
C LEU A 1 -11.53 -59.45 19.66
N LEU A 2 -11.25 -60.38 18.75
CA LEU A 2 -10.98 -60.03 17.34
C LEU A 2 -12.20 -59.46 16.61
N LEU A 3 -13.39 -60.05 16.82
CA LEU A 3 -14.63 -59.61 16.17
C LEU A 3 -15.06 -58.21 16.65
N SER A 4 -14.87 -57.91 17.93
CA SER A 4 -15.15 -56.60 18.51
C SER A 4 -14.16 -55.52 18.04
N ALA A 5 -12.89 -55.87 17.84
CA ALA A 5 -11.88 -54.96 17.30
C ALA A 5 -12.14 -54.60 15.82
N LEU A 6 -12.58 -55.58 15.03
CA LEU A 6 -12.91 -55.37 13.61
C LEU A 6 -14.14 -54.46 13.44
N ILE A 7 -15.14 -54.62 14.31
CA ILE A 7 -16.31 -53.74 14.32
C ILE A 7 -15.92 -52.32 14.69
N LEU A 8 -15.08 -52.13 15.72
CA LEU A 8 -14.59 -50.80 16.13
C LEU A 8 -13.83 -50.10 15.01
N PHE A 9 -12.90 -50.81 14.37
CA PHE A 9 -12.10 -50.26 13.28
C PHE A 9 -12.96 -49.91 12.06
N GLY A 10 -13.94 -50.74 11.72
CA GLY A 10 -14.88 -50.45 10.63
C GLY A 10 -15.77 -49.24 10.93
N LEU A 11 -16.12 -49.03 12.21
CA LEU A 11 -16.89 -47.88 12.67
C LEU A 11 -16.06 -46.60 12.61
N GLU A 12 -14.81 -46.65 13.08
CA GLU A 12 -13.85 -45.54 13.03
C GLU A 12 -13.60 -45.10 11.59
N TRP A 13 -13.29 -46.05 10.70
CA TRP A 13 -13.08 -45.77 9.28
C TRP A 13 -14.33 -45.21 8.58
N ALA A 14 -15.52 -45.72 8.93
CA ALA A 14 -16.77 -45.22 8.38
C ALA A 14 -17.08 -43.79 8.86
N VAL A 15 -16.82 -43.48 10.13
CA VAL A 15 -17.02 -42.15 10.70
C VAL A 15 -16.05 -41.15 10.08
N GLU A 16 -14.75 -41.46 10.01
CA GLU A 16 -13.76 -40.59 9.36
C GLU A 16 -14.12 -40.29 7.91
N ARG A 17 -14.54 -41.31 7.16
CA ARG A 17 -14.90 -41.17 5.75
C ARG A 17 -16.22 -40.41 5.52
N MET A 18 -17.14 -40.45 6.49
CA MET A 18 -18.41 -39.74 6.41
C MET A 18 -18.25 -38.27 6.83
N VAL A 19 -17.38 -37.97 7.79
CA VAL A 19 -17.07 -36.61 8.25
C VAL A 19 -16.22 -35.83 7.23
N SER A 20 -15.22 -36.47 6.62
CA SER A 20 -14.32 -35.84 5.63
C SER A 20 -14.96 -35.47 4.30
N ARG A 21 -16.15 -36.01 3.98
CA ARG A 21 -16.87 -35.73 2.73
C ARG A 21 -17.73 -34.46 2.78
N ASP A 22 -18.31 -34.17 3.94
CA ASP A 22 -19.23 -33.04 4.18
C ASP A 22 -19.02 -32.50 5.60
N THR A 23 -17.84 -31.94 5.86
CA THR A 23 -17.41 -31.44 7.19
C THR A 23 -18.42 -30.46 7.79
N GLU A 24 -19.05 -29.62 6.96
CA GLU A 24 -20.05 -28.63 7.40
C GLU A 24 -21.36 -29.26 7.89
N VAL A 25 -21.91 -30.23 7.16
CA VAL A 25 -23.18 -30.89 7.52
C VAL A 25 -23.02 -31.70 8.80
N TRP A 26 -21.87 -32.35 8.95
CA TRP A 26 -21.54 -33.10 10.16
C TRP A 26 -21.24 -32.21 11.35
N ALA A 27 -20.55 -31.08 11.15
CA ALA A 27 -20.35 -30.08 12.20
C ALA A 27 -21.70 -29.55 12.72
N MET A 28 -22.65 -29.24 11.83
CA MET A 28 -23.99 -28.77 12.22
C MET A 28 -24.78 -29.84 12.99
N ARG A 29 -24.80 -31.09 12.51
CA ARG A 29 -25.49 -32.20 13.20
C ARG A 29 -24.86 -32.50 14.56
N LEU A 30 -23.54 -32.47 14.65
CA LEU A 30 -22.80 -32.70 15.88
C LEU A 30 -23.04 -31.57 16.88
N ASN A 31 -23.12 -30.31 16.44
CA ASN A 31 -23.45 -29.17 17.31
C ASN A 31 -24.86 -29.29 17.93
N ILE A 32 -25.87 -29.67 17.12
CA ILE A 32 -27.23 -29.92 17.63
C ILE A 32 -27.23 -31.05 18.67
N PHE A 33 -26.49 -32.13 18.39
CA PHE A 33 -26.35 -33.25 19.31
C PHE A 33 -25.63 -32.84 20.61
N MET A 34 -24.51 -32.10 20.52
CA MET A 34 -23.78 -31.58 21.67
C MET A 34 -24.68 -30.67 22.51
N ARG A 35 -25.46 -29.77 21.91
CA ARG A 35 -26.41 -28.91 22.65
C ARG A 35 -27.45 -29.74 23.41
N LEU A 36 -28.01 -30.77 22.79
CA LEU A 36 -29.00 -31.66 23.42
C LEU A 36 -28.42 -32.43 24.62
N PHE A 37 -27.13 -32.78 24.59
CA PHE A 37 -26.47 -33.53 25.67
C PHE A 37 -25.84 -32.65 26.75
N VAL A 38 -25.25 -31.50 26.38
CA VAL A 38 -24.54 -30.60 27.30
C VAL A 38 -25.52 -29.71 28.07
N ALA A 39 -26.64 -29.30 27.48
CA ALA A 39 -27.64 -28.45 28.15
C ALA A 39 -28.29 -29.06 29.41
N PRO A 40 -28.73 -30.34 29.44
CA PRO A 40 -29.25 -30.92 30.68
C PRO A 40 -28.17 -31.10 31.74
N LEU A 41 -26.92 -31.35 31.32
CA LEU A 41 -25.78 -31.49 32.21
C LEU A 41 -25.39 -30.16 32.87
N SER A 42 -25.42 -29.05 32.12
CA SER A 42 -25.14 -27.71 32.67
C SER A 42 -26.21 -27.26 33.66
N VAL A 43 -27.49 -27.54 33.39
CA VAL A 43 -28.60 -27.27 34.34
C VAL A 43 -28.48 -28.11 35.62
N LEU A 44 -28.05 -29.36 35.50
CA LEU A 44 -27.83 -30.26 36.64
C LEU A 44 -26.66 -29.81 37.53
N LEU A 45 -25.61 -29.25 36.94
CA LEU A 45 -24.41 -28.78 37.64
C LEU A 45 -24.51 -27.33 38.16
N ALA A 46 -25.46 -26.54 37.67
CA ALA A 46 -25.71 -25.17 38.12
C ALA A 46 -25.81 -24.98 39.66
N PRO A 47 -26.48 -25.85 40.46
CA PRO A 47 -26.53 -25.68 41.92
C PRO A 47 -25.21 -26.01 42.65
N LEU A 48 -24.22 -26.62 41.99
CA LEU A 48 -22.89 -26.88 42.57
C LEU A 48 -21.97 -25.66 42.54
N GLY A 49 -22.44 -24.49 42.09
CA GLY A 49 -21.64 -23.26 42.05
C GLY A 49 -20.54 -23.27 40.98
N ILE A 50 -20.54 -24.27 40.10
CA ILE A 50 -19.80 -24.25 38.85
C ILE A 50 -20.60 -23.35 37.92
N SER A 51 -20.47 -22.04 38.15
CA SER A 51 -21.18 -21.01 37.40
C SER A 51 -20.88 -21.17 35.92
N ASP A 52 -21.96 -21.24 35.16
CA ASP A 52 -22.09 -21.12 33.72
C ASP A 52 -21.19 -19.97 33.21
N GLN A 53 -19.94 -20.29 32.86
CA GLN A 53 -19.30 -19.64 31.74
C GLN A 53 -20.06 -20.14 30.52
N ARG A 54 -21.23 -19.55 30.33
CA ARG A 54 -21.95 -19.51 29.07
C ARG A 54 -21.02 -18.76 28.13
N GLY A 55 -19.98 -19.43 27.69
CA GLY A 55 -19.27 -19.07 26.48
C GLY A 55 -20.36 -19.06 25.43
N GLU A 56 -20.82 -17.86 25.10
CA GLU A 56 -21.03 -17.55 23.69
C GLU A 56 -19.90 -18.29 22.96
N PHE A 57 -20.27 -19.39 22.28
CA PHE A 57 -19.49 -19.81 21.14
C PHE A 57 -19.70 -18.68 20.15
N ASP A 58 -19.06 -17.55 20.43
CA ASP A 58 -18.70 -16.56 19.46
C ASP A 58 -18.07 -17.41 18.37
N GLU A 59 -18.61 -17.27 17.16
CA GLU A 59 -17.87 -17.57 15.95
C GLU A 59 -16.44 -17.10 16.24
N VAL A 60 -15.51 -18.03 16.41
CA VAL A 60 -14.10 -17.68 16.41
C VAL A 60 -13.87 -17.26 14.97
N ALA A 61 -14.23 -16.02 14.65
CA ALA A 61 -13.76 -15.32 13.49
C ALA A 61 -12.26 -15.35 13.68
N VAL A 62 -11.62 -16.33 13.05
CA VAL A 62 -10.17 -16.41 12.96
C VAL A 62 -9.79 -15.09 12.31
N SER A 63 -9.35 -14.14 13.13
CA SER A 63 -8.89 -12.85 12.65
C SER A 63 -7.60 -13.14 11.91
N VAL A 64 -7.66 -13.14 10.59
CA VAL A 64 -6.48 -13.29 9.75
C VAL A 64 -5.64 -12.04 9.98
N THR A 65 -4.43 -12.23 10.50
CA THR A 65 -3.47 -11.14 10.70
C THR A 65 -2.70 -10.85 9.41
N GLU A 66 -2.04 -9.70 9.35
CA GLU A 66 -1.15 -9.37 8.23
C GLU A 66 -0.03 -10.41 8.07
N ASP A 67 0.54 -10.90 9.18
CA ASP A 67 1.57 -11.94 9.17
C ASP A 67 1.04 -13.28 8.64
N ASP A 68 -0.22 -13.61 8.92
CA ASP A 68 -0.88 -14.78 8.33
C ASP A 68 -1.03 -14.62 6.81
N LEU A 69 -1.42 -13.43 6.33
CA LEU A 69 -1.52 -13.14 4.89
C LEU A 69 -0.16 -13.19 4.20
N LYS A 70 0.89 -12.64 4.82
CA LYS A 70 2.27 -12.75 4.30
C LYS A 70 2.69 -14.21 4.15
N THR A 71 2.43 -15.04 5.15
CA THR A 71 2.75 -16.48 5.10
C THR A 71 2.01 -17.19 3.97
N LEU A 72 0.75 -16.83 3.72
CA LEU A 72 -0.04 -17.37 2.62
C LEU A 72 0.51 -16.95 1.25
N VAL A 73 0.89 -15.69 1.09
CA VAL A 73 1.51 -15.18 -0.15
C VAL A 73 2.82 -15.90 -0.42
N ASP A 74 3.63 -16.11 0.62
CA ASP A 74 4.92 -16.80 0.52
C ASP A 74 4.77 -18.24 0.04
N THR A 75 3.83 -18.96 0.64
CA THR A 75 3.51 -20.35 0.25
C THR A 75 3.00 -20.40 -1.18
N SER A 76 2.19 -19.41 -1.58
CA SER A 76 1.60 -19.36 -2.92
C SER A 76 2.64 -19.09 -4.02
N GLU A 77 3.69 -18.30 -3.75
CA GLU A 77 4.79 -18.09 -4.69
C GLU A 77 5.61 -19.39 -4.88
N GLU A 78 5.95 -20.08 -3.78
CA GLU A 78 6.70 -21.35 -3.84
C GLU A 78 5.96 -22.44 -4.63
N GLU A 79 4.62 -22.45 -4.53
CA GLU A 79 3.74 -23.34 -5.27
C GLU A 79 3.48 -22.89 -6.73
N GLY A 80 4.01 -21.72 -7.13
CA GLY A 80 3.85 -21.13 -8.46
C GLY A 80 2.45 -20.56 -8.74
N GLY A 81 1.67 -20.30 -7.69
CA GLY A 81 0.35 -19.68 -7.77
C GLY A 81 0.36 -18.15 -7.87
N ILE A 82 1.48 -17.51 -7.53
CA ILE A 82 1.70 -16.06 -7.59
C ILE A 82 3.08 -15.80 -8.21
N GLU A 83 3.18 -14.80 -9.09
CA GLU A 83 4.46 -14.39 -9.67
C GLU A 83 5.29 -13.56 -8.67
N HIS A 84 6.62 -13.53 -8.85
CA HIS A 84 7.51 -12.79 -7.95
C HIS A 84 7.15 -11.30 -7.84
N ASP A 85 6.72 -10.69 -8.95
CA ASP A 85 6.39 -9.26 -9.01
C ASP A 85 5.08 -8.96 -8.27
N GLU A 86 4.09 -9.85 -8.41
CA GLU A 86 2.82 -9.76 -7.67
C GLU A 86 3.05 -9.92 -6.17
N ARG A 87 3.92 -10.85 -5.75
CA ARG A 87 4.34 -10.97 -4.35
C ARG A 87 4.95 -9.67 -3.86
N ARG A 88 5.91 -9.10 -4.59
CA ARG A 88 6.57 -7.84 -4.21
C ARG A 88 5.55 -6.72 -4.01
N MET A 89 4.61 -6.56 -4.94
CA MET A 89 3.52 -5.58 -4.83
C MET A 89 2.68 -5.78 -3.57
N ILE A 90 2.30 -7.02 -3.24
CA ILE A 90 1.50 -7.30 -2.03
C ILE A 90 2.28 -6.90 -0.77
N PHE A 91 3.58 -7.21 -0.71
CA PHE A 91 4.43 -6.78 0.41
C PHE A 91 4.58 -5.25 0.49
N SER A 92 4.69 -4.57 -0.64
CA SER A 92 4.70 -3.10 -0.71
C SER A 92 3.40 -2.50 -0.18
N ILE A 93 2.23 -3.07 -0.50
CA ILE A 93 0.94 -2.60 0.01
C ILE A 93 0.88 -2.66 1.55
N PHE A 94 1.46 -3.69 2.15
CA PHE A 94 1.52 -3.78 3.61
C PHE A 94 2.39 -2.67 4.23
N GLN A 95 3.53 -2.37 3.62
CA GLN A 95 4.43 -1.30 4.10
C GLN A 95 3.85 0.09 3.83
N PHE A 96 3.13 0.25 2.71
CA PHE A 96 2.53 1.50 2.26
C PHE A 96 1.68 2.20 3.32
N GLY A 97 0.94 1.43 4.13
CA GLY A 97 0.11 1.99 5.21
C GLY A 97 0.90 2.59 6.39
N ASP A 98 2.19 2.28 6.52
CA ASP A 98 3.05 2.78 7.60
C ASP A 98 4.16 3.71 7.11
N THR A 99 4.45 3.75 5.81
CA THR A 99 5.43 4.64 5.21
C THR A 99 5.04 6.12 5.40
N LEU A 100 6.00 6.92 5.84
CA LEU A 100 5.83 8.36 6.01
C LEU A 100 6.18 9.13 4.74
N THR A 101 5.56 10.29 4.55
CA THR A 101 5.79 11.17 3.38
C THR A 101 7.28 11.53 3.22
N ARG A 102 7.99 11.74 4.34
CA ARG A 102 9.43 12.04 4.32
C ARG A 102 10.32 10.95 3.71
N GLU A 103 9.83 9.72 3.66
CA GLU A 103 10.61 8.56 3.19
C GLU A 103 10.63 8.48 1.66
N ILE A 104 9.63 9.09 1.01
CA ILE A 104 9.40 9.01 -0.43
C ILE A 104 9.52 10.37 -1.13
N MET A 105 9.63 11.45 -0.36
CA MET A 105 9.71 12.80 -0.91
C MET A 105 11.05 13.02 -1.63
N VAL A 106 11.03 13.85 -2.68
CA VAL A 106 12.26 14.44 -3.22
C VAL A 106 12.79 15.44 -2.18
N PRO A 107 14.00 15.22 -1.64
CA PRO A 107 14.55 16.10 -0.60
C PRO A 107 14.75 17.51 -1.11
N ARG A 108 14.62 18.51 -0.22
CA ARG A 108 14.84 19.94 -0.49
C ARG A 108 16.01 20.26 -1.43
N ILE A 109 17.14 19.58 -1.23
CA ILE A 109 18.38 19.82 -1.98
C ILE A 109 18.30 19.44 -3.45
N ASP A 110 17.41 18.50 -3.78
CA ASP A 110 17.23 17.95 -5.13
C ASP A 110 16.01 18.55 -5.84
N VAL A 111 15.23 19.39 -5.14
CA VAL A 111 14.06 20.05 -5.73
C VAL A 111 14.48 21.19 -6.65
N LEU A 112 14.13 21.06 -7.93
CA LEU A 112 14.19 22.19 -8.85
C LEU A 112 13.05 23.17 -8.57
N THR A 113 13.40 24.41 -8.23
CA THR A 113 12.45 25.52 -8.02
C THR A 113 12.79 26.71 -8.90
N ILE A 114 11.82 27.60 -9.12
CA ILE A 114 11.99 28.84 -9.87
C ILE A 114 11.70 30.04 -8.96
N ASP A 115 12.51 31.09 -9.06
CA ASP A 115 12.22 32.36 -8.37
C ASP A 115 11.11 33.12 -9.08
N VAL A 116 10.18 33.73 -8.34
CA VAL A 116 9.02 34.45 -8.88
C VAL A 116 9.37 35.61 -9.82
N HIS A 117 10.57 36.18 -9.71
CA HIS A 117 11.09 37.24 -10.56
C HIS A 117 11.81 36.74 -11.81
N THR A 118 11.90 35.41 -12.00
CA THR A 118 12.46 34.79 -13.20
C THR A 118 11.67 35.24 -14.44
N SER A 119 12.38 35.53 -15.53
CA SER A 119 11.72 35.94 -16.76
C SER A 119 10.94 34.77 -17.39
N LEU A 120 9.88 35.08 -18.14
CA LEU A 120 9.09 34.05 -18.81
C LEU A 120 9.96 33.15 -19.75
N PRO A 121 10.89 33.68 -20.57
CA PRO A 121 11.81 32.85 -21.34
C PRO A 121 12.67 31.90 -20.49
N ASP A 122 13.26 32.39 -19.39
CA ASP A 122 14.10 31.57 -18.52
C ASP A 122 13.29 30.47 -17.82
N ALA A 123 12.04 30.77 -17.44
CA ALA A 123 11.13 29.78 -16.88
C ALA A 123 10.77 28.68 -17.91
N VAL A 124 10.56 29.05 -19.18
CA VAL A 124 10.36 28.09 -20.27
C VAL A 124 11.60 27.21 -20.44
N ASP A 125 12.79 27.80 -20.45
CA ASP A 125 14.05 27.06 -20.58
C ASP A 125 14.25 26.08 -19.42
N ALA A 126 13.88 26.46 -18.19
CA ALA A 126 13.92 25.56 -17.03
C ALA A 126 13.00 24.34 -17.20
N PHE A 127 11.79 24.51 -17.75
CA PHE A 127 10.91 23.38 -18.07
C PHE A 127 11.47 22.49 -19.17
N LEU A 128 12.03 23.08 -20.23
CA LEU A 128 12.60 22.33 -21.34
C LEU A 128 13.84 21.52 -20.94
N GLN A 129 14.68 22.06 -20.05
CA GLN A 129 15.89 21.39 -19.56
C GLN A 129 15.56 20.27 -18.57
N SER A 130 14.59 20.48 -17.70
CA SER A 130 14.23 19.49 -16.66
C SER A 130 13.26 18.41 -17.15
N GLY A 131 12.42 18.72 -18.15
CA GLY A 131 11.36 17.83 -18.61
C GLY A 131 10.17 17.72 -17.65
N HIS A 132 10.15 18.49 -16.55
CA HIS A 132 9.07 18.42 -15.57
C HIS A 132 7.77 19.06 -16.07
N SER A 133 6.63 18.57 -15.58
CA SER A 133 5.31 19.16 -15.90
C SER A 133 4.97 20.36 -15.02
N ARG A 134 5.57 20.43 -13.83
CA ARG A 134 5.27 21.41 -12.78
C ARG A 134 6.54 21.76 -12.03
N LEU A 135 6.68 23.01 -11.61
CA LEU A 135 7.79 23.48 -10.79
C LEU A 135 7.26 24.33 -9.64
N PRO A 136 7.73 24.13 -8.39
CA PRO A 136 7.47 25.06 -7.31
C PRO A 136 8.10 26.42 -7.59
N VAL A 137 7.36 27.49 -7.28
CA VAL A 137 7.83 28.86 -7.39
C VAL A 137 7.99 29.47 -6.02
N HIS A 138 9.17 30.02 -5.75
CA HIS A 138 9.52 30.61 -4.47
C HIS A 138 9.80 32.11 -4.59
N GLU A 139 9.87 32.79 -3.44
CA GLU A 139 10.29 34.19 -3.35
C GLU A 139 11.30 34.37 -2.22
N ASP A 140 12.39 35.06 -2.51
CA ASP A 140 13.55 35.32 -1.63
C ASP A 140 14.34 34.07 -1.22
N THR A 141 13.66 33.03 -0.75
CA THR A 141 14.25 31.77 -0.30
C THR A 141 13.44 30.59 -0.82
N ILE A 142 14.10 29.45 -1.06
CA ILE A 142 13.46 28.20 -1.46
C ILE A 142 12.48 27.64 -0.43
N ASP A 143 12.50 28.15 0.81
CA ASP A 143 11.57 27.74 1.87
C ASP A 143 10.21 28.44 1.72
N ASN A 144 10.17 29.59 1.04
CA ASN A 144 8.98 30.40 0.85
C ASN A 144 8.33 30.10 -0.50
N ILE A 145 7.63 28.96 -0.58
CA ILE A 145 6.90 28.55 -1.79
C ILE A 145 5.59 29.36 -1.91
N LEU A 146 5.46 30.12 -3.00
CA LEU A 146 4.26 30.89 -3.33
C LEU A 146 3.17 30.04 -4.00
N GLY A 147 3.58 29.01 -4.75
CA GLY A 147 2.68 28.15 -5.50
C GLY A 147 3.40 27.27 -6.52
N LEU A 148 2.64 26.69 -7.43
CA LEU A 148 3.13 25.82 -8.49
C LEU A 148 2.93 26.49 -9.85
N LEU A 149 3.98 26.48 -10.68
CA LEU A 149 3.90 26.84 -12.09
C LEU A 149 3.77 25.57 -12.93
N TYR A 150 2.83 25.58 -13.89
CA TYR A 150 2.57 24.44 -14.76
C TYR A 150 3.10 24.73 -16.16
N ALA A 151 3.87 23.81 -16.73
CA ALA A 151 4.43 23.95 -18.08
C ALA A 151 3.33 24.23 -19.13
N LYS A 152 2.20 23.52 -19.01
CA LYS A 152 1.05 23.69 -19.91
C LYS A 152 0.42 25.09 -19.87
N ASP A 153 0.53 25.82 -18.76
CA ASP A 153 -0.06 27.15 -18.62
C ASP A 153 0.79 28.19 -19.39
N LEU A 154 2.09 27.92 -19.58
CA LEU A 154 2.97 28.74 -20.43
C LEU A 154 2.54 28.72 -21.91
N LEU A 155 1.95 27.62 -22.38
CA LEU A 155 1.41 27.52 -23.75
C LEU A 155 0.28 28.52 -23.99
N ARG A 156 -0.50 28.83 -22.95
CA ARG A 156 -1.58 29.82 -23.03
C ARG A 156 -1.03 31.23 -23.21
N VAL A 157 0.02 31.57 -22.46
CA VAL A 157 0.71 32.85 -22.53
C VAL A 157 1.34 33.07 -23.91
N TRP A 158 1.98 32.03 -24.44
CA TRP A 158 2.53 32.04 -25.79
C TRP A 158 1.47 32.36 -26.85
N ARG A 159 0.29 31.72 -26.76
CA ARG A 159 -0.83 31.96 -27.68
C ARG A 159 -1.41 33.38 -27.56
N GLU A 160 -1.44 33.94 -26.36
CA GLU A 160 -2.02 35.26 -26.06
C GLU A 160 -1.04 36.42 -26.31
N GLY A 161 0.14 36.15 -26.87
CA GLY A 161 1.09 37.17 -27.33
C GLY A 161 2.15 37.57 -26.31
N ASN A 162 2.43 36.74 -25.30
CA ASN A 162 3.43 36.97 -24.25
C ASN A 162 3.18 38.23 -23.40
N HIS A 163 1.92 38.64 -23.27
CA HIS A 163 1.54 39.70 -22.34
C HIS A 163 1.41 39.11 -20.93
N LEU A 164 2.56 38.98 -20.24
CA LEU A 164 2.59 38.58 -18.84
C LEU A 164 3.51 39.53 -18.09
N ASP A 165 2.95 40.26 -17.13
CA ASP A 165 3.71 41.20 -16.30
C ASP A 165 4.47 40.47 -15.18
N SER A 166 3.96 39.34 -14.70
CA SER A 166 4.58 38.54 -13.64
C SER A 166 4.21 37.06 -13.72
N LEU A 167 5.14 36.17 -13.35
CA LEU A 167 4.85 34.75 -13.16
C LEU A 167 3.78 34.48 -12.09
N ARG A 168 3.57 35.43 -11.15
CA ARG A 168 2.56 35.35 -10.09
C ARG A 168 1.16 35.06 -10.63
N ASP A 169 0.83 35.60 -11.79
CA ASP A 169 -0.50 35.47 -12.40
C ASP A 169 -0.79 34.06 -12.94
N LEU A 170 0.26 33.23 -13.07
CA LEU A 170 0.18 31.84 -13.53
C LEU A 170 0.25 30.83 -12.37
N LEU A 171 0.55 31.29 -11.16
CA LEU A 171 0.73 30.39 -10.02
C LEU A 171 -0.60 29.76 -9.62
N ARG A 172 -0.57 28.43 -9.48
CA ARG A 172 -1.64 27.67 -8.87
C ARG A 172 -1.30 27.42 -7.40
N PRO A 173 -2.31 27.32 -6.51
CA PRO A 173 -2.06 27.06 -5.11
C PRO A 173 -1.30 25.73 -4.94
N ALA A 174 -0.26 25.74 -4.12
CA ALA A 174 0.41 24.53 -3.68
C ALA A 174 -0.37 23.90 -2.51
N TYR A 175 -0.38 22.58 -2.45
CA TYR A 175 -0.90 21.83 -1.30
C TYR A 175 0.25 21.48 -0.37
N PHE A 176 0.12 21.79 0.91
CA PHE A 176 1.18 21.61 1.89
C PHE A 176 0.84 20.46 2.83
N VAL A 177 1.83 19.61 3.10
CA VAL A 177 1.68 18.41 3.92
C VAL A 177 2.85 18.28 4.90
N PRO A 178 2.64 17.89 6.16
CA PRO A 178 3.75 17.64 7.09
C PRO A 178 4.52 16.38 6.70
N GLU A 179 5.83 16.38 6.95
CA GLU A 179 6.73 15.27 6.63
C GLU A 179 6.35 13.93 7.30
N ALA A 180 5.65 14.00 8.43
CA ALA A 180 5.20 12.85 9.22
C ALA A 180 3.82 12.30 8.81
N LYS A 181 3.19 12.81 7.74
CA LYS A 181 1.92 12.25 7.27
C LYS A 181 2.16 10.89 6.60
N LYS A 182 1.27 9.93 6.84
CA LYS A 182 1.31 8.63 6.16
C LYS A 182 0.92 8.76 4.68
N ILE A 183 1.56 7.96 3.83
CA ILE A 183 1.40 8.09 2.36
C ILE A 183 0.03 7.60 1.88
N ASP A 184 -0.64 6.71 2.60
CA ASP A 184 -2.01 6.25 2.32
C ASP A 184 -3.06 7.35 2.54
N GLU A 185 -2.92 8.10 3.63
CA GLU A 185 -3.71 9.30 3.90
C GLU A 185 -3.42 10.39 2.87
N LEU A 186 -2.15 10.59 2.50
CA LEU A 186 -1.77 11.56 1.48
C LEU A 186 -2.32 11.18 0.10
N LEU A 187 -2.26 9.92 -0.30
CA LEU A 187 -2.83 9.41 -1.54
C LEU A 187 -4.32 9.74 -1.63
N THR A 188 -5.05 9.47 -0.54
CA THR A 188 -6.49 9.74 -0.44
C THR A 188 -6.82 11.22 -0.62
N ASP A 189 -6.04 12.10 0.03
CA ASP A 189 -6.20 13.55 -0.11
C ASP A 189 -5.88 14.04 -1.52
N MET A 190 -4.78 13.55 -2.10
CA MET A 190 -4.36 13.93 -3.45
C MET A 190 -5.36 13.48 -4.52
N GLN A 191 -5.90 12.26 -4.39
CA GLN A 191 -6.94 11.76 -5.29
C GLN A 191 -8.25 12.54 -5.16
N SER A 192 -8.72 12.78 -3.93
CA SER A 192 -10.01 13.45 -3.69
C SER A 192 -10.00 14.93 -4.13
N GLN A 193 -8.85 15.59 -4.06
CA GLN A 193 -8.68 16.99 -4.44
C GLN A 193 -8.09 17.18 -5.85
N HIS A 194 -7.83 16.08 -6.58
CA HIS A 194 -7.18 16.09 -7.90
C HIS A 194 -5.82 16.83 -7.90
N ILE A 195 -5.02 16.59 -6.86
CA ILE A 195 -3.69 17.15 -6.67
C ILE A 195 -2.66 16.13 -7.16
N HIS A 196 -1.67 16.60 -7.91
CA HIS A 196 -0.60 15.77 -8.46
C HIS A 196 0.77 16.05 -7.83
N MET A 197 0.89 17.11 -7.03
CA MET A 197 2.14 17.51 -6.39
C MET A 197 1.81 18.22 -5.09
N ALA A 198 2.45 17.80 -4.01
CA ALA A 198 2.37 18.41 -2.71
C ALA A 198 3.77 18.88 -2.26
N VAL A 199 3.81 20.00 -1.55
CA VAL A 199 5.01 20.54 -0.92
C VAL A 199 5.06 20.00 0.50
N VAL A 200 6.15 19.32 0.84
CA VAL A 200 6.36 18.77 2.17
C VAL A 200 6.97 19.86 3.06
N VAL A 201 6.41 20.06 4.25
CA VAL A 201 6.88 21.06 5.21
C VAL A 201 7.44 20.41 6.47
N ASP A 202 8.49 21.04 6.99
CA ASP A 202 9.08 20.72 8.29
C ASP A 202 8.29 21.34 9.46
N GLU A 203 8.74 21.11 10.69
CA GLU A 203 8.09 21.63 11.90
C GLU A 203 8.19 23.15 12.06
N TYR A 204 9.07 23.79 11.30
CA TYR A 204 9.28 25.24 11.29
C TYR A 204 8.49 25.91 10.16
N GLY A 205 7.79 25.14 9.33
CA GLY A 205 7.03 25.60 8.17
C GLY A 205 7.88 25.89 6.94
N GLY A 206 9.16 25.50 6.96
CA GLY A 206 10.04 25.53 5.80
C GLY A 206 9.75 24.36 4.86
N MET A 207 10.21 24.47 3.62
CA MET A 207 10.08 23.38 2.65
C MET A 207 11.11 22.28 2.97
N ALA A 208 10.61 21.09 3.25
CA ALA A 208 11.42 19.88 3.47
C ALA A 208 11.67 19.11 2.17
N GLY A 209 10.72 19.18 1.23
CA GLY A 209 10.78 18.48 -0.04
C GLY A 209 9.51 18.62 -0.87
N LEU A 210 9.37 17.77 -1.88
CA LEU A 210 8.15 17.63 -2.68
C LEU A 210 7.76 16.16 -2.78
N VAL A 211 6.49 15.89 -2.99
CA VAL A 211 6.00 14.54 -3.31
C VAL A 211 4.95 14.64 -4.41
N THR A 212 5.02 13.73 -5.37
CA THR A 212 4.08 13.64 -6.48
C THR A 212 3.14 12.45 -6.30
N LEU A 213 2.04 12.43 -7.06
CA LEU A 213 1.13 11.29 -7.03
C LEU A 213 1.82 10.05 -7.59
N GLU A 214 2.70 10.26 -8.56
CA GLU A 214 3.51 9.28 -9.23
C GLU A 214 4.45 8.58 -8.23
N ASP A 215 5.17 9.33 -7.40
CA ASP A 215 6.06 8.77 -6.35
C ASP A 215 5.29 7.87 -5.37
N ILE A 216 4.08 8.30 -4.96
CA ILE A 216 3.24 7.51 -4.04
C ILE A 216 2.79 6.19 -4.69
N ILE A 217 2.50 6.21 -5.99
CA ILE A 217 2.09 4.99 -6.72
C ILE A 217 3.31 4.08 -6.91
N GLU A 218 4.48 4.64 -7.19
CA GLU A 218 5.74 3.89 -7.37
C GLU A 218 6.09 3.05 -6.12
N GLU A 219 5.77 3.52 -4.92
CA GLU A 219 5.98 2.73 -3.70
C GLU A 219 5.21 1.38 -3.69
N ILE A 220 4.04 1.34 -4.34
CA ILE A 220 3.23 0.11 -4.42
C ILE A 220 3.70 -0.76 -5.58
N PHE A 221 3.88 -0.15 -6.74
CA PHE A 221 4.08 -0.87 -8.00
C PHE A 221 5.56 -1.12 -8.33
N GLY A 222 6.49 -0.45 -7.65
CA GLY A 222 7.88 -0.34 -8.05
C GLY A 222 8.07 0.48 -9.33
N GLU A 223 9.29 0.48 -9.87
CA GLU A 223 9.55 0.99 -11.21
C GLU A 223 8.71 0.18 -12.21
N ILE A 224 7.69 0.80 -12.79
CA ILE A 224 6.87 0.18 -13.83
C ILE A 224 7.77 0.05 -15.06
N GLN A 225 8.32 -1.14 -15.31
CA GLN A 225 9.02 -1.45 -16.55
C GLN A 225 8.06 -1.24 -17.72
N ASP A 226 8.39 -0.30 -18.61
CA ASP A 226 7.64 -0.08 -19.83
C ASP A 226 7.92 -1.26 -20.80
N GLU A 227 6.99 -1.56 -21.71
CA GLU A 227 7.17 -2.62 -22.73
C GLU A 227 8.40 -2.36 -23.65
N TYR A 228 8.98 -1.16 -23.56
CA TYR A 228 10.18 -0.72 -24.25
C TYR A 228 11.49 -0.98 -23.47
N ASP A 229 11.44 -1.41 -22.20
CA ASP A 229 12.61 -1.69 -21.35
C ASP A 229 13.22 -3.07 -21.60
N GLN A 230 13.38 -3.44 -22.87
CA GLN A 230 14.07 -4.68 -23.23
C GLN A 230 15.57 -4.60 -22.94
N ALA A 231 15.96 -5.37 -21.92
CA ALA A 231 17.26 -6.00 -21.72
C ALA A 231 18.39 -5.17 -21.07
N GLU A 232 18.32 -5.00 -19.76
CA GLU A 232 19.54 -5.16 -18.95
C GLU A 232 19.73 -6.65 -18.57
N GLN A 233 20.24 -7.41 -19.53
CA GLN A 233 20.87 -8.69 -19.21
C GLN A 233 22.14 -8.40 -18.41
N SER A 234 22.11 -8.67 -17.11
CA SER A 234 23.29 -8.64 -16.24
C SER A 234 24.43 -9.46 -16.87
N PRO A 235 25.65 -8.91 -17.01
CA PRO A 235 26.75 -9.63 -17.61
C PRO A 235 27.20 -10.75 -16.67
N TYR A 236 26.91 -12.00 -17.04
CA TYR A 236 27.47 -13.17 -16.36
C TYR A 236 28.99 -13.06 -16.27
N HIS A 237 29.52 -13.02 -15.04
CA HIS A 237 30.94 -13.25 -14.78
C HIS A 237 31.25 -14.72 -15.05
N VAL A 238 31.94 -15.01 -16.16
CA VAL A 238 32.57 -16.32 -16.35
C VAL A 238 33.72 -16.41 -15.35
N THR A 239 33.50 -17.14 -14.26
CA THR A 239 34.59 -17.63 -13.41
C THR A 239 35.43 -18.56 -14.28
N LYS A 240 36.71 -18.22 -14.46
CA LYS A 240 37.69 -19.19 -14.95
C LYS A 240 37.88 -20.22 -13.85
N ASP A 241 37.21 -21.36 -13.98
CA ASP A 241 37.67 -22.58 -13.34
C ASP A 241 39.07 -22.91 -13.86
N GLY A 242 39.98 -23.15 -12.92
CA GLY A 242 41.35 -23.55 -13.21
C GLY A 242 41.43 -25.01 -13.59
N ASP A 243 42.23 -25.30 -14.62
CA ASP A 243 43.35 -26.26 -14.63
C ASP A 243 44.26 -25.98 -15.84
#